data_AF-A0A956LIM6-F1
#
_entry.id   AF-A0A956LIM6-F1
#
_cell.length_a   1.000
_cell.length_b   1.000
_cell.length_c   1.000
_cell.angle_alpha   90.00
_cell.angle_beta   90.00
_cell.angle_gamma   90.00
#
_symmetry.space_group_name_H-M   'P 1'
#
loop_
_entity.id
_entity.type
_entity.pdbx_description
1 polymer ?
#
loop_
_entity_poly.entity_id
_entity_poly.type
_entity_poly.pdbx_seq_one_letter_code
_entity_poly.pdbx_strand_id
1 'polypeptide(L)'
;MKRRWSNYLGNQRCRAELRAPASLVALSRTVRRAARRGRVRAVGNSYSWSALVPTSGTMISLRRLTRCLEVDAMSETPSIRVECGMSVREAEAHARAAGLVLRSPTMFDRVSVGGALATGSHGADLESGCFSDSILSATLVTADGSVLEVSGGEELDALRVGLGALGILYAVRLRCQRAFAVFSEERWLDLEPTLEELPALARSVRFAQLWYFPFVNRIGFKGMYTLDAPSPTRSRGARAARWLRDQAAVIGGTTVMPALVRAAPRLLPSVIRSGGAIAVTPGARVSSAWHEFHFHQGYMRCWDMSFSLPLDGASRALRRVVAYAERARGDGEFPVNMAVYARFTGASNGFLAANHGRESCFVEVVSAHGTPRVEHHFARIADELLELPGARMHWGKH
;
A
#
# COMPACT_ATOMS: atom_id res chain seq x y z
N MET A 1 -26.06 -19.50 6.61
CA MET A 1 -25.44 -20.14 5.44
C MET A 1 -24.07 -19.52 5.19
N LYS A 2 -23.03 -20.35 4.95
CA LYS A 2 -21.68 -19.86 4.62
C LYS A 2 -21.66 -19.29 3.19
N ARG A 3 -20.97 -18.17 2.98
CA ARG A 3 -20.79 -17.53 1.67
C ARG A 3 -19.36 -17.74 1.18
N ARG A 4 -19.18 -17.84 -0.15
CA ARG A 4 -17.85 -17.81 -0.77
C ARG A 4 -17.30 -16.39 -0.68
N TRP A 5 -16.02 -16.26 -0.37
CA TRP A 5 -15.26 -15.01 -0.43
C TRP A 5 -13.96 -15.24 -1.19
N SER A 6 -13.52 -14.19 -1.88
CA SER A 6 -12.25 -14.10 -2.59
C SER A 6 -11.70 -12.70 -2.39
N ASN A 7 -10.38 -12.58 -2.23
CA ASN A 7 -9.73 -11.27 -2.32
C ASN A 7 -9.74 -10.74 -3.77
N TYR A 8 -9.30 -9.50 -3.95
CA TYR A 8 -9.24 -8.79 -5.22
C TYR A 8 -8.40 -9.52 -6.28
N LEU A 9 -7.24 -10.05 -5.88
CA LEU A 9 -6.38 -10.83 -6.78
C LEU A 9 -7.01 -12.19 -7.15
N GLY A 10 -7.63 -12.86 -6.18
CA GLY A 10 -8.21 -14.18 -6.32
C GLY A 10 -7.36 -15.33 -5.76
N ASN A 11 -6.17 -15.05 -5.24
CA ASN A 11 -5.30 -16.07 -4.62
C ASN A 11 -5.81 -16.50 -3.24
N GLN A 12 -6.46 -15.61 -2.49
CA GLN A 12 -7.03 -15.92 -1.18
C GLN A 12 -8.53 -16.14 -1.27
N ARG A 13 -8.99 -17.31 -0.81
CA ARG A 13 -10.40 -17.72 -0.89
C ARG A 13 -10.84 -18.50 0.34
N CYS A 14 -12.11 -18.38 0.72
CA CYS A 14 -12.69 -19.19 1.80
C CYS A 14 -14.22 -19.32 1.67
N ARG A 15 -14.80 -20.17 2.53
CA ARG A 15 -16.25 -20.20 2.80
C ARG A 15 -16.50 -19.97 4.28
N ALA A 16 -17.15 -18.86 4.62
CA ALA A 16 -17.40 -18.48 6.01
C ALA A 16 -18.80 -17.90 6.21
N GLU A 17 -19.27 -17.88 7.45
CA GLU A 17 -20.45 -17.10 7.81
C GLU A 17 -20.12 -15.61 7.72
N LEU A 18 -20.93 -14.82 7.00
CA LEU A 18 -20.68 -13.39 6.84
C LEU A 18 -21.67 -12.58 7.68
N ARG A 19 -21.16 -11.71 8.55
CA ARG A 19 -21.95 -10.74 9.32
C ARG A 19 -21.50 -9.32 8.97
N ALA A 20 -22.42 -8.37 9.01
CA ALA A 20 -22.16 -6.96 8.69
C ALA A 20 -22.88 -6.06 9.70
N PRO A 21 -22.34 -5.94 10.93
CA PRO A 21 -22.88 -5.03 11.93
C PRO A 21 -22.79 -3.58 11.45
N ALA A 22 -23.68 -2.72 11.95
CA ALA A 22 -23.80 -1.31 11.53
C ALA A 22 -23.67 -0.33 12.70
N SER A 23 -23.22 -0.80 13.86
CA SER A 23 -22.93 0.02 15.03
C SER A 23 -21.93 -0.69 15.94
N LEU A 24 -21.29 0.05 16.85
CA LEU A 24 -20.39 -0.50 17.87
C LEU A 24 -21.07 -1.58 18.72
N VAL A 25 -22.31 -1.33 19.18
CA VAL A 25 -23.09 -2.29 19.98
C VAL A 25 -23.38 -3.56 19.19
N ALA A 26 -23.76 -3.43 17.91
CA ALA A 26 -24.00 -4.58 17.06
C ALA A 26 -22.71 -5.36 16.77
N LEU A 27 -21.58 -4.67 16.60
CA LEU A 27 -20.27 -5.27 16.41
C LEU A 27 -19.85 -6.09 17.64
N SER A 28 -19.85 -5.48 18.82
CA SER A 28 -19.56 -6.14 20.11
C SER A 28 -20.41 -7.40 20.32
N ARG A 29 -21.73 -7.30 20.18
CA ARG A 29 -22.64 -8.45 20.33
C ARG A 29 -22.37 -9.54 19.30
N THR A 30 -22.05 -9.16 18.06
CA THR A 30 -21.76 -10.11 16.99
C THR A 30 -20.44 -10.85 17.25
N VAL A 31 -19.39 -10.12 17.63
CA VAL A 31 -18.09 -10.71 17.98
C VAL A 31 -18.24 -11.69 19.14
N ARG A 32 -18.85 -11.28 20.25
CA ARG A 32 -19.07 -12.13 21.43
C ARG A 32 -19.79 -13.44 21.08
N ARG A 33 -20.82 -13.37 20.23
CA ARG A 33 -21.59 -14.56 19.79
C ARG A 33 -20.78 -15.43 18.85
N ALA A 34 -20.04 -14.84 17.92
CA ALA A 34 -19.28 -15.56 16.92
C ALA A 34 -18.04 -16.24 17.50
N ALA A 35 -17.34 -15.59 18.43
CA ALA A 35 -16.14 -16.12 19.09
C ALA A 35 -16.41 -17.42 19.85
N ARG A 36 -17.61 -17.56 20.45
CA ARG A 36 -18.06 -18.82 21.09
C ARG A 36 -18.22 -19.99 20.12
N ARG A 37 -18.28 -19.73 18.82
CA ARG A 37 -18.50 -20.74 17.76
C ARG A 37 -17.24 -21.01 16.93
N GLY A 38 -16.15 -20.28 17.19
CA GLY A 38 -14.87 -20.46 16.51
C GLY A 38 -14.23 -19.16 16.04
N ARG A 39 -13.32 -19.28 15.08
CA ARG A 39 -12.44 -18.18 14.63
C ARG A 39 -13.23 -17.07 13.93
N VAL A 40 -13.02 -15.84 14.40
CA VAL A 40 -13.59 -14.61 13.83
C VAL A 40 -12.50 -13.84 13.08
N ARG A 41 -12.78 -13.36 11.87
CA ARG A 41 -11.89 -12.45 11.12
C ARG A 41 -12.66 -11.23 10.65
N ALA A 42 -12.06 -10.04 10.77
CA ALA A 42 -12.60 -8.85 10.12
C ALA A 42 -12.28 -8.88 8.61
N VAL A 43 -13.17 -8.31 7.80
CA VAL A 43 -12.95 -8.11 6.36
C VAL A 43 -13.35 -6.69 5.95
N GLY A 44 -12.39 -6.01 5.33
CA GLY A 44 -12.58 -4.71 4.68
C GLY A 44 -12.82 -4.86 3.19
N ASN A 45 -12.12 -4.06 2.38
CA ASN A 45 -12.32 -4.01 0.93
C ASN A 45 -11.57 -5.11 0.14
N SER A 46 -10.98 -6.09 0.84
CA SER A 46 -10.44 -7.34 0.28
C SER A 46 -9.26 -7.19 -0.69
N TYR A 47 -8.36 -6.22 -0.45
CA TYR A 47 -7.22 -5.92 -1.32
C TYR A 47 -5.86 -6.49 -0.89
N SER A 48 -5.76 -7.21 0.24
CA SER A 48 -4.48 -7.82 0.65
C SER A 48 -4.21 -9.13 -0.12
N TRP A 49 -2.94 -9.38 -0.47
CA TRP A 49 -2.47 -10.65 -1.07
C TRP A 49 -2.33 -11.77 -0.03
N SER A 50 -2.08 -11.40 1.22
CA SER A 50 -1.79 -12.32 2.32
C SER A 50 -3.03 -13.03 2.84
N ALA A 51 -2.85 -14.24 3.37
CA ALA A 51 -3.90 -15.09 3.92
C ALA A 51 -4.44 -14.63 5.30
N LEU A 52 -4.64 -13.32 5.49
CA LEU A 52 -5.14 -12.75 6.74
C LEU A 52 -6.66 -12.99 6.91
N VAL A 53 -7.47 -12.74 5.90
CA VAL A 53 -8.93 -12.83 6.00
C VAL A 53 -9.49 -14.27 6.02
N PRO A 54 -8.96 -15.26 5.24
CA PRO A 54 -9.52 -16.60 5.17
C PRO A 54 -9.81 -17.24 6.55
N THR A 55 -11.03 -17.74 6.71
CA THR A 55 -11.48 -18.49 7.89
C THR A 55 -12.60 -19.44 7.51
N SER A 56 -12.73 -20.55 8.25
CA SER A 56 -13.87 -21.46 8.18
C SER A 56 -15.02 -21.06 9.12
N GLY A 57 -14.76 -20.10 10.02
CA GLY A 57 -15.69 -19.59 11.02
C GLY A 57 -16.52 -18.40 10.52
N THR A 58 -16.41 -17.25 11.21
CA THR A 58 -17.20 -16.04 10.91
C THR A 58 -16.31 -14.91 10.39
N MET A 59 -16.70 -14.33 9.26
CA MET A 59 -16.19 -13.05 8.77
C MET A 59 -17.11 -11.91 9.18
N ILE A 60 -16.53 -10.86 9.75
CA ILE A 60 -17.22 -9.62 10.11
C ILE A 60 -16.81 -8.55 9.12
N SER A 61 -17.74 -8.19 8.23
CA SER A 61 -17.56 -7.12 7.26
C SER A 61 -17.78 -5.76 7.92
N LEU A 62 -16.81 -4.87 7.77
CA LEU A 62 -16.87 -3.51 8.31
C LEU A 62 -17.55 -2.52 7.35
N ARG A 63 -18.03 -2.96 6.18
CA ARG A 63 -18.54 -2.08 5.10
C ARG A 63 -19.72 -1.17 5.46
N ARG A 64 -20.35 -1.38 6.63
CA ARG A 64 -21.46 -0.55 7.14
C ARG A 64 -21.03 0.39 8.28
N LEU A 65 -19.74 0.39 8.60
CA LEU A 65 -19.10 1.20 9.63
C LEU A 65 -18.15 2.18 8.91
N THR A 66 -18.73 3.18 8.26
CA THR A 66 -18.04 4.10 7.34
C THR A 66 -18.31 5.57 7.68
N ARG A 67 -18.68 5.89 8.92
CA ARG A 67 -18.94 7.28 9.33
C ARG A 67 -17.65 8.03 9.67
N CYS A 68 -17.61 9.30 9.29
CA CYS A 68 -16.70 10.27 9.91
C CYS A 68 -17.36 10.72 11.21
N LEU A 69 -16.71 10.43 12.33
CA LEU A 69 -17.24 10.70 13.67
C LEU A 69 -16.87 12.11 14.14
N GLU A 70 -15.70 12.60 13.74
CA GLU A 70 -15.17 13.89 14.20
C GLU A 70 -14.10 14.42 13.22
N VAL A 71 -14.01 15.73 13.10
CA VAL A 71 -12.93 16.43 12.40
C VAL A 71 -12.45 17.57 13.28
N ASP A 72 -11.16 17.55 13.60
CA ASP A 72 -10.49 18.59 14.37
C ASP A 72 -9.39 19.20 13.50
N ALA A 73 -9.70 20.32 12.84
CA ALA A 73 -8.77 21.01 11.93
C ALA A 73 -8.03 22.18 12.58
N MET A 74 -8.44 22.57 13.79
CA MET A 74 -7.98 23.80 14.44
C MET A 74 -7.00 23.54 15.57
N SER A 75 -6.91 22.30 16.09
CA SER A 75 -5.90 21.96 17.09
C SER A 75 -4.48 21.98 16.53
N GLU A 76 -3.50 21.98 17.45
CA GLU A 76 -2.08 21.86 17.13
C GLU A 76 -1.74 20.53 16.43
N THR A 77 -2.51 19.48 16.72
CA THR A 77 -2.40 18.17 16.06
C THR A 77 -3.71 17.88 15.31
N PRO A 78 -3.93 18.48 14.12
CA PRO A 78 -5.17 18.31 13.40
C PRO A 78 -5.41 16.82 13.10
N SER A 79 -6.66 16.38 13.19
CA SER A 79 -7.01 14.97 13.09
C SER A 79 -8.44 14.74 12.60
N ILE A 80 -8.71 13.52 12.16
CA ILE A 80 -10.07 13.03 11.90
C ILE A 80 -10.32 11.75 12.67
N ARG A 81 -11.53 11.55 13.18
CA ARG A 81 -11.96 10.26 13.75
C ARG A 81 -12.93 9.59 12.80
N VAL A 82 -12.61 8.38 12.35
CA VAL A 82 -13.40 7.64 11.35
C VAL A 82 -13.62 6.20 11.77
N GLU A 83 -14.75 5.63 11.35
CA GLU A 83 -14.99 4.19 11.46
C GLU A 83 -14.11 3.42 10.46
N CYS A 84 -13.54 2.30 10.89
CA CYS A 84 -12.49 1.57 10.16
C CYS A 84 -12.95 0.86 8.89
N GLY A 85 -14.26 0.78 8.64
CA GLY A 85 -14.81 0.26 7.40
C GLY A 85 -14.74 1.25 6.24
N MET A 86 -14.57 2.55 6.53
CA MET A 86 -14.40 3.60 5.53
C MET A 86 -13.18 3.32 4.66
N SER A 87 -13.24 3.64 3.36
CA SER A 87 -12.04 3.62 2.51
C SER A 87 -11.11 4.79 2.81
N VAL A 88 -9.82 4.64 2.55
CA VAL A 88 -8.85 5.74 2.70
C VAL A 88 -9.30 6.95 1.88
N ARG A 89 -9.79 6.73 0.66
CA ARG A 89 -10.35 7.78 -0.22
C ARG A 89 -11.47 8.58 0.42
N GLU A 90 -12.41 7.92 1.10
CA GLU A 90 -13.52 8.58 1.79
C GLU A 90 -13.01 9.36 3.01
N ALA A 91 -12.07 8.79 3.77
CA ALA A 91 -11.45 9.47 4.91
C ALA A 91 -10.71 10.74 4.47
N GLU A 92 -9.99 10.68 3.35
CA GLU A 92 -9.34 11.83 2.75
C GLU A 92 -10.32 12.87 2.21
N ALA A 93 -11.48 12.46 1.69
CA ALA A 93 -12.50 13.41 1.27
C ALA A 93 -12.99 14.26 2.47
N HIS A 94 -13.16 13.64 3.64
CA HIS A 94 -13.49 14.35 4.88
C HIS A 94 -12.35 15.27 5.34
N ALA A 95 -11.10 14.78 5.36
CA ALA A 95 -9.94 15.61 5.72
C ALA A 95 -9.81 16.83 4.79
N ARG A 96 -9.93 16.61 3.47
CA ARG A 96 -9.81 17.66 2.45
C ARG A 96 -10.90 18.71 2.56
N ALA A 97 -12.13 18.31 2.89
CA ALA A 97 -13.23 19.25 3.11
C ALA A 97 -12.93 20.22 4.28
N ALA A 98 -12.07 19.82 5.21
CA ALA A 98 -11.61 20.65 6.32
C ALA A 98 -10.22 21.27 6.12
N GLY A 99 -9.69 21.27 4.88
CA GLY A 99 -8.36 21.83 4.59
C GLY A 99 -7.20 21.00 5.13
N LEU A 100 -7.39 19.70 5.31
CA LEU A 100 -6.39 18.75 5.82
C LEU A 100 -5.99 17.69 4.77
N VAL A 101 -4.86 17.04 5.00
CA VAL A 101 -4.34 15.89 4.27
C VAL A 101 -3.92 14.80 5.26
N LEU A 102 -4.14 13.52 4.94
CA LEU A 102 -3.67 12.42 5.79
C LEU A 102 -2.15 12.28 5.72
N ARG A 103 -1.51 11.92 6.84
CA ARG A 103 -0.07 11.64 6.89
C ARG A 103 0.24 10.24 6.33
N SER A 104 1.27 10.13 5.48
CA SER A 104 1.72 8.87 4.86
C SER A 104 0.59 8.07 4.18
N PRO A 105 -0.20 8.67 3.27
CA PRO A 105 -1.32 7.98 2.69
C PRO A 105 -0.84 6.88 1.74
N THR A 106 -1.66 5.83 1.63
CA THR A 106 -1.39 4.66 0.81
C THR A 106 -1.50 5.01 -0.67
N MET A 107 -0.58 4.56 -1.53
CA MET A 107 -0.65 4.78 -2.98
C MET A 107 -2.03 4.44 -3.61
N PHE A 108 -2.71 3.43 -3.07
CA PHE A 108 -4.04 3.01 -3.48
C PHE A 108 -5.09 3.34 -2.42
N ASP A 109 -6.08 4.15 -2.77
CA ASP A 109 -7.01 4.79 -1.83
C ASP A 109 -8.28 3.97 -1.52
N ARG A 110 -8.53 2.86 -2.21
CA ARG A 110 -9.77 2.07 -2.01
C ARG A 110 -9.65 0.98 -0.96
N VAL A 111 -8.50 0.83 -0.31
CA VAL A 111 -8.38 -0.03 0.88
C VAL A 111 -9.20 0.58 2.02
N SER A 112 -9.79 -0.27 2.87
CA SER A 112 -10.45 0.21 4.09
C SER A 112 -9.40 0.72 5.07
N VAL A 113 -9.69 1.79 5.81
CA VAL A 113 -8.82 2.37 6.85
C VAL A 113 -8.31 1.29 7.80
N GLY A 114 -9.19 0.47 8.39
CA GLY A 114 -8.77 -0.60 9.29
C GLY A 114 -7.87 -1.66 8.64
N GLY A 115 -8.02 -1.88 7.34
CA GLY A 115 -7.16 -2.80 6.58
C GLY A 115 -5.78 -2.22 6.36
N ALA A 116 -5.71 -0.97 5.91
CA ALA A 116 -4.46 -0.25 5.70
C ALA A 116 -3.61 -0.16 6.98
N LEU A 117 -4.26 0.12 8.11
CA LEU A 117 -3.63 0.18 9.42
C LEU A 117 -3.17 -1.20 9.90
N ALA A 118 -4.00 -2.23 9.73
CA ALA A 118 -3.68 -3.58 10.20
C ALA A 118 -2.48 -4.19 9.48
N THR A 119 -2.24 -3.83 8.20
CA THR A 119 -1.17 -4.41 7.38
C THR A 119 0.04 -3.50 7.19
N GLY A 120 0.08 -2.35 7.85
CA GLY A 120 1.22 -1.42 7.75
C GLY A 120 1.38 -0.81 6.37
N SER A 121 0.28 -0.50 5.67
CA SER A 121 0.36 0.19 4.38
C SER A 121 1.10 1.53 4.54
N HIS A 122 1.80 1.97 3.50
CA HIS A 122 2.68 3.13 3.59
C HIS A 122 2.73 3.93 2.28
N GLY A 123 3.10 5.20 2.41
CA GLY A 123 3.49 6.08 1.32
C GLY A 123 4.98 5.97 0.97
N ALA A 124 5.59 7.11 0.68
CA ALA A 124 7.00 7.25 0.32
C ALA A 124 7.63 8.46 1.03
N ASP A 125 7.55 8.44 2.36
CA ASP A 125 7.93 9.55 3.25
C ASP A 125 8.97 9.06 4.28
N LEU A 126 10.24 9.49 4.16
CA LEU A 126 11.29 9.12 5.12
C LEU A 126 11.13 9.76 6.52
N GLU A 127 10.39 10.85 6.64
CA GLU A 127 10.14 11.52 7.91
C GLU A 127 8.90 10.95 8.64
N SER A 128 8.19 10.02 8.00
CA SER A 128 7.01 9.37 8.56
C SER A 128 7.12 7.86 8.49
N GLY A 129 6.61 7.18 9.51
CA GLY A 129 6.44 5.74 9.47
C GLY A 129 5.36 5.29 8.47
N CYS A 130 4.85 4.09 8.71
CA CYS A 130 3.72 3.57 7.94
C CYS A 130 2.41 4.28 8.33
N PHE A 131 1.34 4.02 7.59
CA PHE A 131 0.05 4.68 7.79
C PHE A 131 -0.50 4.48 9.22
N SER A 132 -0.18 3.37 9.90
CA SER A 132 -0.62 3.17 11.29
C SER A 132 0.08 4.09 12.30
N ASP A 133 1.23 4.67 11.97
CA ASP A 133 1.86 5.68 12.84
C ASP A 133 1.07 7.00 12.86
N SER A 134 0.05 7.15 12.01
CA SER A 134 -0.91 8.25 12.10
C SER A 134 -1.97 8.06 13.20
N ILE A 135 -2.13 6.87 13.78
CA ILE A 135 -3.15 6.64 14.81
C ILE A 135 -2.76 7.39 16.09
N LEU A 136 -3.67 8.25 16.56
CA LEU A 136 -3.62 8.95 17.84
C LEU A 136 -4.40 8.22 18.93
N SER A 137 -5.54 7.62 18.56
CA SER A 137 -6.32 6.75 19.44
C SER A 137 -7.19 5.78 18.64
N ALA A 138 -7.65 4.72 19.28
CA ALA A 138 -8.46 3.68 18.66
C ALA A 138 -9.55 3.15 19.59
N THR A 139 -10.70 2.82 19.01
CA THR A 139 -11.75 2.01 19.63
C THR A 139 -11.64 0.58 19.11
N LEU A 140 -11.32 -0.37 19.99
CA LEU A 140 -11.13 -1.78 19.68
C LEU A 140 -12.28 -2.62 20.26
N VAL A 141 -12.74 -3.62 19.51
CA VAL A 141 -13.60 -4.69 20.02
C VAL A 141 -12.80 -5.98 20.16
N THR A 142 -12.65 -6.46 21.39
CA THR A 142 -11.92 -7.68 21.75
C THR A 142 -12.75 -8.95 21.51
N ALA A 143 -12.14 -10.13 21.63
CA ALA A 143 -12.77 -11.41 21.32
C ALA A 143 -14.00 -11.75 22.19
N ASP A 144 -14.05 -11.28 23.44
CA ASP A 144 -15.20 -11.40 24.34
C ASP A 144 -16.30 -10.36 24.05
N GLY A 145 -16.04 -9.44 23.12
CA GLY A 145 -16.93 -8.34 22.74
C GLY A 145 -16.81 -7.11 23.65
N SER A 146 -15.83 -7.06 24.55
CA SER A 146 -15.52 -5.84 25.30
C SER A 146 -15.03 -4.73 24.35
N VAL A 147 -15.29 -3.48 24.73
CA VAL A 147 -14.88 -2.29 23.97
C VAL A 147 -13.77 -1.62 24.75
N LEU A 148 -12.62 -1.45 24.10
CA LEU A 148 -11.47 -0.75 24.65
C LEU A 148 -11.25 0.56 23.90
N GLU A 149 -11.04 1.64 24.63
CA GLU A 149 -10.53 2.90 24.08
C GLU A 149 -9.04 2.96 24.43
N VAL A 150 -8.20 3.11 23.40
CA VAL A 150 -6.73 3.09 23.54
C VAL A 150 -6.19 4.40 23.01
N SER A 151 -5.40 5.10 23.83
CA SER A 151 -4.80 6.40 23.48
C SER A 151 -3.37 6.48 24.00
N GLY A 152 -2.40 6.14 23.15
CA GLY A 152 -0.97 6.16 23.47
C GLY A 152 -0.46 4.87 24.11
N GLY A 153 0.81 4.90 24.50
CA GLY A 153 1.47 3.78 25.17
C GLY A 153 1.74 2.56 24.28
N GLU A 154 2.24 1.51 24.92
CA GLU A 154 2.55 0.22 24.28
C GLU A 154 1.28 -0.42 23.69
N GLU A 155 0.11 -0.19 24.28
CA GLU A 155 -1.15 -0.69 23.77
C GLU A 155 -1.47 -0.11 22.39
N LEU A 156 -1.22 1.19 22.17
CA LEU A 156 -1.42 1.79 20.86
C LEU A 156 -0.37 1.29 19.86
N ASP A 157 0.88 1.13 20.29
CA ASP A 157 1.94 0.58 19.45
C ASP A 157 1.68 -0.88 19.05
N ALA A 158 1.04 -1.68 19.91
CA ALA A 158 0.58 -3.02 19.57
C ALA A 158 -0.56 -3.02 18.53
N LEU A 159 -1.42 -2.00 18.54
CA LEU A 159 -2.50 -1.85 17.55
C LEU A 159 -1.99 -1.37 16.19
N ARG A 160 -0.87 -0.64 16.15
CA ARG A 160 -0.21 -0.25 14.91
C ARG A 160 0.35 -1.49 14.22
N VAL A 161 -0.18 -1.83 13.05
CA VAL A 161 0.11 -3.08 12.33
C VAL A 161 -0.30 -4.33 13.14
N GLY A 162 -1.48 -4.30 13.77
CA GLY A 162 -1.93 -5.44 14.59
C GLY A 162 -2.43 -6.68 13.84
N LEU A 163 -2.44 -6.71 12.49
CA LEU A 163 -2.92 -7.82 11.64
C LEU A 163 -4.36 -8.32 11.92
N GLY A 164 -5.12 -7.58 12.72
CA GLY A 164 -6.42 -7.99 13.26
C GLY A 164 -6.35 -9.07 14.35
N ALA A 165 -5.18 -9.28 14.96
CA ALA A 165 -4.94 -10.32 15.96
C ALA A 165 -5.46 -9.93 17.36
N LEU A 166 -5.33 -8.65 17.72
CA LEU A 166 -5.71 -8.12 19.05
C LEU A 166 -7.21 -7.83 19.18
N GLY A 167 -7.93 -7.78 18.05
CA GLY A 167 -9.36 -7.49 18.00
C GLY A 167 -9.75 -6.83 16.68
N ILE A 168 -10.96 -6.29 16.64
CA ILE A 168 -11.50 -5.56 15.50
C ILE A 168 -11.46 -4.08 15.81
N LEU A 169 -10.66 -3.32 15.06
CA LEU A 169 -10.69 -1.86 15.11
C LEU A 169 -12.06 -1.38 14.59
N TYR A 170 -12.81 -0.71 15.46
CA TYR A 170 -14.10 -0.11 15.13
C TYR A 170 -13.91 1.30 14.54
N ALA A 171 -13.16 2.15 15.26
CA ALA A 171 -12.89 3.52 14.87
C ALA A 171 -11.48 3.93 15.29
N VAL A 172 -10.90 4.89 14.59
CA VAL A 172 -9.56 5.42 14.86
C VAL A 172 -9.56 6.93 14.69
N ARG A 173 -8.77 7.61 15.51
CA ARG A 173 -8.40 9.01 15.28
C ARG A 173 -7.05 9.05 14.58
N LEU A 174 -7.02 9.63 13.39
CA LEU A 174 -5.86 9.72 12.51
C LEU A 174 -5.32 11.15 12.52
N ARG A 175 -4.02 11.29 12.77
CA ARG A 175 -3.27 12.53 12.62
C ARG A 175 -3.27 12.96 11.15
N CYS A 176 -3.60 14.22 10.93
CA CYS A 176 -3.56 14.89 9.65
C CYS A 176 -2.46 15.95 9.62
N GLN A 177 -2.27 16.54 8.46
CA GLN A 177 -1.48 17.75 8.23
C GLN A 177 -2.39 18.80 7.59
N ARG A 178 -2.05 20.08 7.74
CA ARG A 178 -2.71 21.14 6.96
C ARG A 178 -2.45 20.90 5.48
N ALA A 179 -3.40 21.22 4.61
CA ALA A 179 -3.22 21.02 3.18
C ALA A 179 -2.08 21.88 2.62
N PHE A 180 -1.19 21.26 1.86
CA PHE A 180 -0.04 21.90 1.22
C PHE A 180 0.04 21.54 -0.27
N ALA A 181 0.75 22.36 -1.04
CA ALA A 181 1.12 22.06 -2.41
C ALA A 181 2.45 21.29 -2.46
N VAL A 182 2.63 20.54 -3.54
CA VAL A 182 3.81 19.72 -3.80
C VAL A 182 4.35 20.08 -5.18
N PHE A 183 5.63 20.43 -5.24
CA PHE A 183 6.40 20.39 -6.48
C PHE A 183 6.89 18.96 -6.68
N SER A 184 6.60 18.37 -7.83
CA SER A 184 7.03 17.03 -8.19
C SER A 184 7.80 17.06 -9.49
N GLU A 185 8.90 16.33 -9.54
CA GLU A 185 9.72 16.11 -10.73
C GLU A 185 9.83 14.63 -11.02
N GLU A 186 9.69 14.27 -12.29
CA GLU A 186 9.87 12.91 -12.79
C GLU A 186 11.00 12.92 -13.83
N ARG A 187 11.94 11.98 -13.75
CA ARG A 187 13.03 11.82 -14.72
C ARG A 187 13.54 10.39 -14.80
N TRP A 188 14.25 10.10 -15.89
CA TRP A 188 15.06 8.88 -15.99
C TRP A 188 16.43 9.10 -15.38
N LEU A 189 16.91 8.10 -14.66
CA LEU A 189 18.28 7.99 -14.18
C LEU A 189 18.90 6.69 -14.68
N ASP A 190 20.22 6.64 -14.76
CA ASP A 190 20.94 5.39 -15.05
C ASP A 190 20.89 4.47 -13.83
N LEU A 191 20.65 3.17 -14.08
CA LEU A 191 20.33 2.22 -13.02
C LEU A 191 21.47 2.10 -12.00
N GLU A 192 22.67 1.73 -12.44
CA GLU A 192 23.76 1.38 -11.52
C GLU A 192 24.24 2.56 -10.66
N PRO A 193 24.51 3.76 -11.22
CA PRO A 193 24.87 4.92 -10.40
C PRO A 193 23.78 5.28 -9.38
N THR A 194 22.51 5.15 -9.77
CA THR A 194 21.38 5.38 -8.85
C THR A 194 21.36 4.38 -7.70
N LEU A 195 21.71 3.11 -7.95
CA LEU A 195 21.78 2.09 -6.90
C LEU A 195 22.98 2.31 -5.96
N GLU A 196 24.10 2.84 -6.44
CA GLU A 196 25.24 3.20 -5.60
C GLU A 196 24.90 4.33 -4.62
N GLU A 197 24.16 5.34 -5.06
CA GLU A 197 23.80 6.51 -4.26
C GLU A 197 22.38 6.46 -3.66
N LEU A 198 21.73 5.30 -3.70
CA LEU A 198 20.29 5.19 -3.38
C LEU A 198 19.91 5.79 -2.01
N PRO A 199 20.66 5.56 -0.90
CA PRO A 199 20.35 6.19 0.38
C PRO A 199 20.46 7.72 0.35
N ALA A 200 21.43 8.27 -0.39
CA ALA A 200 21.62 9.70 -0.52
C ALA A 200 20.52 10.33 -1.37
N LEU A 201 20.17 9.69 -2.49
CA LEU A 201 19.06 10.12 -3.35
C LEU A 201 17.72 10.10 -2.60
N ALA A 202 17.48 9.09 -1.77
CA ALA A 202 16.25 9.01 -0.98
C ALA A 202 16.11 10.19 0.00
N ARG A 203 17.23 10.67 0.56
CA ARG A 203 17.28 11.79 1.53
C ARG A 203 17.35 13.17 0.88
N SER A 204 17.61 13.27 -0.42
CA SER A 204 17.77 14.55 -1.12
C SER A 204 16.44 15.26 -1.41
N VAL A 205 15.31 14.55 -1.24
CA VAL A 205 13.96 15.06 -1.50
C VAL A 205 13.02 14.68 -0.36
N ARG A 206 11.92 15.41 -0.22
CA ARG A 206 10.95 15.16 0.86
C ARG A 206 10.21 13.83 0.69
N PHE A 207 9.89 13.46 -0.55
CA PHE A 207 9.32 12.15 -0.88
C PHE A 207 9.99 11.60 -2.15
N ALA A 208 10.60 10.42 -2.03
CA ALA A 208 11.30 9.75 -3.13
C ALA A 208 10.58 8.46 -3.52
N GLN A 209 10.37 8.26 -4.81
CA GLN A 209 9.86 7.01 -5.36
C GLN A 209 10.67 6.61 -6.57
N LEU A 210 11.02 5.34 -6.68
CA LEU A 210 11.64 4.79 -7.87
C LEU A 210 10.80 3.65 -8.41
N TRP A 211 10.86 3.49 -9.72
CA TRP A 211 10.31 2.33 -10.41
C TRP A 211 11.26 1.89 -11.52
N TYR A 212 11.66 0.63 -11.42
CA TYR A 212 12.49 -0.05 -12.37
C TYR A 212 11.63 -0.96 -13.24
N PHE A 213 11.84 -0.91 -14.55
CA PHE A 213 11.27 -1.88 -15.47
C PHE A 213 12.34 -2.91 -15.80
N PRO A 214 12.04 -4.21 -15.80
CA PRO A 214 13.04 -5.22 -16.15
C PRO A 214 13.52 -5.02 -17.59
N PHE A 215 14.78 -5.39 -17.87
CA PHE A 215 15.40 -5.36 -19.20
C PHE A 215 15.73 -3.96 -19.77
N VAL A 216 15.70 -2.92 -18.93
CA VAL A 216 16.26 -1.59 -19.24
C VAL A 216 17.41 -1.26 -18.28
N ASN A 217 18.39 -0.46 -18.72
CA ASN A 217 19.49 0.00 -17.86
C ASN A 217 19.20 1.38 -17.22
N ARG A 218 17.92 1.67 -16.99
CA ARG A 218 17.45 2.94 -16.44
C ARG A 218 16.37 2.70 -15.39
N ILE A 219 16.27 3.63 -14.45
CA ILE A 219 15.26 3.63 -13.40
C ILE A 219 14.50 4.96 -13.42
N GLY A 220 13.18 4.89 -13.30
CA GLY A 220 12.35 6.08 -13.16
C GLY A 220 12.50 6.61 -11.74
N PHE A 221 12.66 7.92 -11.61
CA PHE A 221 12.70 8.62 -10.33
C PHE A 221 11.61 9.67 -10.27
N LYS A 222 10.90 9.72 -9.14
CA LYS A 222 10.02 10.83 -8.76
C LYS A 222 10.48 11.44 -7.45
N GLY A 223 10.91 12.69 -7.52
CA GLY A 223 11.19 13.53 -6.37
C GLY A 223 10.03 14.46 -6.11
N MET A 224 9.70 14.67 -4.84
CA MET A 224 8.66 15.63 -4.44
C MET A 224 9.12 16.48 -3.27
N TYR A 225 8.73 17.75 -3.30
CA TYR A 225 9.05 18.79 -2.33
C TYR A 225 7.78 19.48 -1.87
N THR A 226 7.67 19.76 -0.58
CA THR A 226 6.57 20.54 0.00
C THR A 226 6.73 22.00 -0.35
N LEU A 227 5.62 22.66 -0.69
CA LEU A 227 5.55 24.09 -0.88
C LEU A 227 4.57 24.68 0.13
N ASP A 228 4.97 25.76 0.78
CA ASP A 228 4.12 26.60 1.64
C ASP A 228 3.24 27.52 0.76
N ALA A 229 2.54 26.92 -0.18
CA ALA A 229 1.64 27.59 -1.10
C ALA A 229 0.29 26.86 -1.14
N PRO A 230 -0.82 27.59 -1.37
CA PRO A 230 -2.12 26.96 -1.52
C PRO A 230 -2.10 25.95 -2.68
N SER A 231 -2.80 24.83 -2.48
CA SER A 231 -2.93 23.78 -3.48
C SER A 231 -3.51 24.33 -4.80
N PRO A 232 -2.80 24.22 -5.93
CA PRO A 232 -3.30 24.74 -7.19
C PRO A 232 -4.54 23.95 -7.64
N THR A 233 -5.52 24.67 -8.20
CA THR A 233 -6.70 24.06 -8.81
C THR A 233 -6.36 23.63 -10.24
N ARG A 234 -6.55 22.34 -10.55
CA ARG A 234 -6.34 21.84 -11.93
C ARG A 234 -7.50 22.25 -12.83
N SER A 235 -7.23 22.42 -14.13
CA SER A 235 -8.29 22.59 -15.13
C SER A 235 -9.09 21.29 -15.35
N ARG A 236 -10.31 21.39 -15.92
CA ARG A 236 -11.11 20.21 -16.29
C ARG A 236 -10.37 19.31 -17.29
N GLY A 237 -9.69 19.91 -18.27
CA GLY A 237 -8.91 19.18 -19.28
C GLY A 237 -7.75 18.38 -18.69
N ALA A 238 -6.98 18.98 -17.77
CA ALA A 238 -5.88 18.29 -17.09
C ALA A 238 -6.38 17.08 -16.26
N ARG A 239 -7.55 17.21 -15.63
CA ARG A 239 -8.18 16.09 -14.93
C ARG A 239 -8.60 14.97 -15.89
N ALA A 240 -9.21 15.30 -17.01
CA ALA A 240 -9.65 14.32 -18.01
C ALA A 240 -8.45 13.58 -18.62
N ALA A 241 -7.39 14.29 -19.01
CA ALA A 241 -6.18 13.69 -19.57
C ALA A 241 -5.49 12.73 -18.59
N ARG A 242 -5.41 13.09 -17.31
CA ARG A 242 -4.90 12.19 -16.26
C ARG A 242 -5.78 10.97 -16.09
N TRP A 243 -7.10 11.15 -15.98
CA TRP A 243 -8.03 10.03 -15.87
C TRP A 243 -7.90 9.05 -17.04
N LEU A 244 -7.78 9.55 -18.27
CA LEU A 244 -7.56 8.72 -19.46
C LEU A 244 -6.25 7.93 -19.37
N ARG A 245 -5.16 8.57 -18.94
CA ARG A 245 -3.87 7.90 -18.72
C ARG A 245 -3.97 6.81 -17.66
N ASP A 246 -4.65 7.10 -16.54
CA ASP A 246 -4.86 6.15 -15.46
C ASP A 246 -5.69 4.95 -15.94
N GLN A 247 -6.76 5.18 -16.73
CA GLN A 247 -7.52 4.09 -17.34
C GLN A 247 -6.70 3.26 -18.32
N ALA A 248 -5.89 3.91 -19.17
CA ALA A 248 -5.02 3.22 -20.10
C ALA A 248 -4.01 2.32 -19.35
N ALA A 249 -3.41 2.80 -18.27
CA ALA A 249 -2.52 2.00 -17.43
C ALA A 249 -3.25 0.81 -16.78
N VAL A 250 -4.46 1.02 -16.24
CA VAL A 250 -5.27 -0.04 -15.63
C VAL A 250 -5.66 -1.12 -16.65
N ILE A 251 -6.10 -0.71 -17.84
CA ILE A 251 -6.44 -1.63 -18.95
C ILE A 251 -5.19 -2.37 -19.42
N GLY A 252 -4.07 -1.65 -19.57
CA GLY A 252 -2.77 -2.21 -19.91
C GLY A 252 -2.37 -3.32 -18.94
N GLY A 253 -2.35 -3.03 -17.64
CA GLY A 253 -1.92 -4.00 -16.62
C GLY A 253 -2.94 -5.12 -16.32
N THR A 254 -4.25 -4.87 -16.48
CA THR A 254 -5.30 -5.85 -16.11
C THR A 254 -5.74 -6.73 -17.27
N THR A 255 -5.60 -6.26 -18.51
CA THR A 255 -6.09 -6.96 -19.71
C THR A 255 -4.94 -7.28 -20.66
N VAL A 256 -4.19 -6.26 -21.10
CA VAL A 256 -3.19 -6.42 -22.17
C VAL A 256 -2.00 -7.25 -21.69
N MET A 257 -1.39 -6.89 -20.55
CA MET A 257 -0.23 -7.59 -20.00
C MET A 257 -0.55 -9.05 -19.66
N PRO A 258 -1.66 -9.39 -18.96
CA PRO A 258 -2.06 -10.78 -18.77
C PRO A 258 -2.28 -11.57 -20.06
N ALA A 259 -2.84 -10.95 -21.10
CA ALA A 259 -3.01 -11.61 -22.40
C ALA A 259 -1.66 -11.87 -23.07
N LEU A 260 -0.75 -10.89 -23.06
CA LEU A 260 0.59 -10.99 -23.61
C LEU A 260 1.42 -12.08 -22.89
N VAL A 261 1.37 -12.10 -21.56
CA VAL A 261 2.04 -13.12 -20.73
C VAL A 261 1.59 -14.53 -21.09
N ARG A 262 0.30 -14.73 -21.40
CA ARG A 262 -0.23 -16.05 -21.78
C ARG A 262 0.05 -16.42 -23.23
N ALA A 263 -0.07 -15.48 -24.15
CA ALA A 263 -0.06 -15.75 -25.59
C ALA A 263 1.33 -15.66 -26.22
N ALA A 264 2.17 -14.74 -25.76
CA ALA A 264 3.47 -14.46 -26.37
C ALA A 264 4.51 -13.94 -25.35
N PRO A 265 4.86 -14.73 -24.32
CA PRO A 265 5.79 -14.30 -23.26
C PRO A 265 7.17 -13.87 -23.80
N ARG A 266 7.62 -14.44 -24.93
CA ARG A 266 8.90 -14.07 -25.57
C ARG A 266 8.95 -12.62 -26.07
N LEU A 267 7.80 -11.98 -26.27
CA LEU A 267 7.72 -10.56 -26.66
C LEU A 267 7.80 -9.61 -25.45
N LEU A 268 7.68 -10.12 -24.22
CA LEU A 268 7.66 -9.29 -23.01
C LEU A 268 8.89 -8.39 -22.88
N PRO A 269 10.15 -8.84 -23.14
CA PRO A 269 11.31 -7.96 -22.99
C PRO A 269 11.24 -6.73 -23.89
N SER A 270 10.84 -6.91 -25.15
CA SER A 270 10.70 -5.80 -26.10
C SER A 270 9.56 -4.87 -25.70
N VAL A 271 8.40 -5.43 -25.31
CA VAL A 271 7.23 -4.65 -24.89
C VAL A 271 7.53 -3.86 -23.61
N ILE A 272 8.18 -4.47 -22.61
CA ILE A 272 8.55 -3.80 -21.36
C ILE A 272 9.61 -2.74 -21.60
N ARG A 273 10.59 -2.98 -22.47
CA ARG A 273 11.61 -1.98 -22.83
C ARG A 273 10.97 -0.75 -23.47
N SER A 274 10.10 -0.95 -24.46
CA SER A 274 9.42 0.15 -25.15
C SER A 274 8.37 0.84 -24.29
N GLY A 275 7.55 0.06 -23.56
CA GLY A 275 6.52 0.56 -22.66
C GLY A 275 7.08 1.25 -21.42
N GLY A 276 8.17 0.72 -20.88
CA GLY A 276 8.92 1.31 -19.77
C GLY A 276 9.38 2.71 -20.12
N ALA A 277 9.99 2.91 -21.30
CA ALA A 277 10.49 4.20 -21.77
C ALA A 277 9.43 5.32 -21.79
N ILE A 278 8.16 4.98 -22.02
CA ILE A 278 7.03 5.93 -22.04
C ILE A 278 6.26 6.01 -20.71
N ALA A 279 6.54 5.11 -19.76
CA ALA A 279 5.84 5.05 -18.49
C ALA A 279 6.29 6.16 -17.52
N VAL A 280 7.54 6.63 -17.63
CA VAL A 280 7.98 7.90 -17.04
C VAL A 280 7.60 9.01 -18.00
N THR A 281 6.94 10.05 -17.52
CA THR A 281 6.74 11.29 -18.29
C THR A 281 7.67 12.35 -17.72
N PRO A 282 8.90 12.52 -18.24
CA PRO A 282 9.82 13.49 -17.70
C PRO A 282 9.21 14.89 -17.64
N GLY A 283 9.43 15.58 -16.54
CA GLY A 283 8.91 16.92 -16.35
C GLY A 283 8.66 17.24 -14.89
N ALA A 284 8.31 18.49 -14.65
CA ALA A 284 8.00 19.01 -13.33
C ALA A 284 6.59 19.61 -13.30
N ARG A 285 5.93 19.51 -12.15
CA ARG A 285 4.59 20.07 -11.94
C ARG A 285 4.34 20.43 -10.48
N VAL A 286 3.52 21.45 -10.27
CA VAL A 286 2.96 21.79 -8.96
C VAL A 286 1.53 21.26 -8.85
N SER A 287 1.19 20.69 -7.70
CA SER A 287 -0.13 20.11 -7.44
C SER A 287 -0.40 19.96 -5.95
N SER A 288 -1.66 19.77 -5.56
CA SER A 288 -1.96 19.46 -4.15
C SER A 288 -1.32 18.13 -3.73
N ALA A 289 -0.90 18.01 -2.47
CA ALA A 289 -0.38 16.76 -1.90
C ALA A 289 -1.27 15.54 -2.17
N TRP A 290 -2.59 15.67 -2.00
CA TRP A 290 -3.56 14.60 -2.24
C TRP A 290 -3.45 13.99 -3.65
N HIS A 291 -3.40 14.84 -4.69
CA HIS A 291 -3.32 14.38 -6.06
C HIS A 291 -2.01 13.68 -6.40
N GLU A 292 -0.91 14.02 -5.72
CA GLU A 292 0.42 13.45 -6.00
C GLU A 292 0.71 12.20 -5.19
N PHE A 293 0.12 12.06 -4.01
CA PHE A 293 0.22 10.84 -3.22
C PHE A 293 -0.64 9.70 -3.80
N HIS A 294 -1.82 10.02 -4.37
CA HIS A 294 -2.73 9.05 -5.01
C HIS A 294 -2.67 9.13 -6.53
N PHE A 295 -1.58 8.66 -7.10
CA PHE A 295 -1.42 8.62 -8.55
C PHE A 295 -2.07 7.38 -9.20
N HIS A 296 -2.44 6.36 -8.42
CA HIS A 296 -3.22 5.21 -8.92
C HIS A 296 -4.72 5.36 -8.61
N GLN A 297 -5.50 5.91 -9.55
CA GLN A 297 -6.98 5.97 -9.42
C GLN A 297 -7.69 4.63 -9.64
N GLY A 298 -6.97 3.65 -10.19
CA GLY A 298 -7.36 2.25 -10.27
C GLY A 298 -6.17 1.35 -9.96
N TYR A 299 -6.45 0.22 -9.32
CA TYR A 299 -5.44 -0.78 -9.01
C TYR A 299 -5.46 -1.87 -10.07
N MET A 300 -4.29 -2.26 -10.56
CA MET A 300 -4.17 -3.33 -11.53
C MET A 300 -4.34 -4.68 -10.82
N ARG A 301 -5.06 -5.61 -11.42
CA ARG A 301 -5.10 -6.98 -10.90
C ARG A 301 -3.77 -7.67 -11.22
N CYS A 302 -2.88 -7.69 -10.24
CA CYS A 302 -1.50 -8.17 -10.38
C CYS A 302 -0.99 -8.85 -9.11
N TRP A 303 0.08 -9.60 -9.24
CA TRP A 303 0.88 -10.10 -8.12
C TRP A 303 1.81 -9.00 -7.63
N ASP A 304 1.91 -8.83 -6.31
CA ASP A 304 2.70 -7.78 -5.67
C ASP A 304 3.27 -8.31 -4.36
N MET A 305 4.58 -8.52 -4.36
CA MET A 305 5.38 -8.93 -3.21
C MET A 305 6.26 -7.77 -2.77
N SER A 306 6.42 -7.55 -1.46
CA SER A 306 7.24 -6.44 -0.98
C SER A 306 8.02 -6.79 0.29
N PHE A 307 9.25 -6.30 0.33
CA PHE A 307 10.18 -6.43 1.45
C PHE A 307 10.64 -5.06 1.93
N SER A 308 10.63 -4.87 3.24
CA SER A 308 11.28 -3.77 3.94
C SER A 308 12.75 -4.13 4.21
N LEU A 309 13.66 -3.32 3.67
CA LEU A 309 15.08 -3.42 3.87
C LEU A 309 15.56 -2.20 4.66
N PRO A 310 16.57 -2.32 5.54
CA PRO A 310 17.33 -1.16 5.98
C PRO A 310 17.80 -0.34 4.76
N LEU A 311 17.83 0.98 4.87
CA LEU A 311 18.10 1.85 3.72
C LEU A 311 19.40 1.50 2.98
N ASP A 312 20.47 1.20 3.72
CA ASP A 312 21.77 0.84 3.15
C ASP A 312 21.78 -0.57 2.51
N GLY A 313 20.80 -1.41 2.83
CA GLY A 313 20.60 -2.73 2.23
C GLY A 313 19.73 -2.73 0.96
N ALA A 314 19.04 -1.61 0.68
CA ALA A 314 18.06 -1.51 -0.39
C ALA A 314 18.66 -1.71 -1.79
N SER A 315 19.84 -1.15 -2.04
CA SER A 315 20.55 -1.29 -3.31
C SER A 315 20.89 -2.74 -3.60
N ARG A 316 21.29 -3.50 -2.58
CA ARG A 316 21.60 -4.93 -2.72
C ARG A 316 20.35 -5.74 -3.05
N ALA A 317 19.21 -5.42 -2.44
CA ALA A 317 17.93 -6.05 -2.76
C ALA A 317 17.49 -5.79 -4.20
N LEU A 318 17.55 -4.54 -4.68
CA LEU A 318 17.23 -4.21 -6.07
C LEU A 318 18.14 -4.95 -7.05
N ARG A 319 19.47 -4.99 -6.81
CA ARG A 319 20.41 -5.77 -7.62
C ARG A 319 20.07 -7.27 -7.63
N ARG A 320 19.65 -7.86 -6.50
CA ARG A 320 19.21 -9.27 -6.45
C ARG A 320 17.98 -9.51 -7.33
N VAL A 321 16.97 -8.63 -7.27
CA VAL A 321 15.77 -8.72 -8.11
C VAL A 321 16.12 -8.58 -9.60
N VAL A 322 16.99 -7.63 -9.96
CA VAL A 322 17.47 -7.45 -11.34
C VAL A 322 18.19 -8.71 -11.82
N ALA A 323 19.14 -9.22 -11.03
CA ALA A 323 19.88 -10.44 -11.37
C ALA A 323 18.96 -11.66 -11.49
N TYR A 324 17.95 -11.79 -10.63
CA TYR A 324 16.96 -12.85 -10.73
C TYR A 324 16.15 -12.76 -12.04
N ALA A 325 15.69 -11.57 -12.41
CA ALA A 325 14.94 -11.34 -13.64
C ALA A 325 15.77 -11.71 -14.89
N GLU A 326 17.07 -11.39 -14.90
CA GLU A 326 17.97 -11.78 -15.99
C GLU A 326 18.25 -13.29 -16.04
N ARG A 327 18.43 -13.95 -14.89
CA ARG A 327 18.56 -15.42 -14.84
C ARG A 327 17.31 -16.12 -15.38
N ALA A 328 16.14 -15.73 -14.87
CA ALA A 328 14.87 -16.29 -15.33
C ALA A 328 14.65 -16.06 -16.83
N ARG A 329 15.06 -14.90 -17.35
CA ARG A 329 15.03 -14.63 -18.80
C ARG A 329 15.91 -15.61 -19.59
N GLY A 330 17.08 -15.98 -19.07
CA GLY A 330 17.95 -17.01 -19.65
C GLY A 330 17.24 -18.36 -19.82
N ASP A 331 16.36 -18.68 -18.88
CA ASP A 331 15.51 -19.90 -18.91
C ASP A 331 14.25 -19.73 -19.76
N GLY A 332 14.05 -18.58 -20.40
CA GLY A 332 12.86 -18.26 -21.20
C GLY A 332 11.63 -17.88 -20.38
N GLU A 333 11.84 -17.50 -19.11
CA GLU A 333 10.81 -17.18 -18.15
C GLU A 333 10.82 -15.69 -17.78
N PHE A 334 9.64 -15.12 -17.56
CA PHE A 334 9.50 -13.67 -17.32
C PHE A 334 8.66 -13.41 -16.05
N PRO A 335 9.17 -13.79 -14.86
CA PRO A 335 8.40 -13.72 -13.63
C PRO A 335 8.32 -12.32 -13.03
N VAL A 336 9.25 -11.43 -13.40
CA VAL A 336 9.22 -9.99 -13.11
C VAL A 336 8.93 -9.32 -14.44
N ASN A 337 7.68 -8.92 -14.66
CA ASN A 337 7.22 -8.53 -15.99
C ASN A 337 6.33 -7.28 -16.00
N MET A 338 6.23 -6.57 -14.88
CA MET A 338 5.65 -5.23 -14.87
C MET A 338 6.64 -4.21 -14.33
N ALA A 339 6.86 -4.14 -13.01
CA ALA A 339 7.74 -3.15 -12.43
C ALA A 339 8.30 -3.62 -11.08
N VAL A 340 9.43 -3.05 -10.70
CA VAL A 340 9.99 -3.13 -9.35
C VAL A 340 9.97 -1.73 -8.75
N TYR A 341 9.26 -1.54 -7.64
CA TYR A 341 9.18 -0.23 -6.98
C TYR A 341 10.14 -0.18 -5.80
N ALA A 342 10.72 0.99 -5.56
CA ALA A 342 11.42 1.31 -4.32
C ALA A 342 10.77 2.55 -3.69
N ARG A 343 10.27 2.40 -2.46
CA ARG A 343 9.61 3.47 -1.71
C ARG A 343 10.20 3.56 -0.32
N PHE A 344 10.47 4.76 0.15
CA PHE A 344 11.20 4.95 1.40
C PHE A 344 10.27 5.42 2.51
N THR A 345 10.52 4.94 3.72
CA THR A 345 9.72 5.27 4.90
C THR A 345 10.61 5.46 6.11
N GLY A 346 10.23 6.36 7.00
CA GLY A 346 10.83 6.49 8.32
C GLY A 346 10.55 5.28 9.21
N ALA A 347 11.03 5.35 10.45
CA ALA A 347 10.76 4.34 11.46
C ALA A 347 9.28 4.31 11.88
N SER A 348 8.77 3.11 12.15
CA SER A 348 7.47 2.90 12.81
C SER A 348 7.67 2.47 14.26
N ASN A 349 6.72 2.85 15.12
CA ASN A 349 6.65 2.34 16.49
C ASN A 349 5.83 1.04 16.59
N GLY A 350 5.04 0.70 15.55
CA GLY A 350 4.21 -0.50 15.59
C GLY A 350 5.05 -1.76 15.69
N PHE A 351 4.78 -2.62 16.67
CA PHE A 351 5.65 -3.77 16.99
C PHE A 351 5.81 -4.75 15.82
N LEU A 352 4.77 -4.91 15.01
CA LEU A 352 4.80 -5.77 13.84
C LEU A 352 5.08 -4.98 12.55
N ALA A 353 5.33 -3.68 12.59
CA ALA A 353 5.62 -2.93 11.38
C ALA A 353 6.93 -3.42 10.72
N ALA A 354 6.94 -3.58 9.41
CA ALA A 354 8.14 -4.05 8.71
C ALA A 354 9.30 -3.05 8.86
N ASN A 355 9.00 -1.76 8.97
CA ASN A 355 9.93 -0.67 9.28
C ASN A 355 10.02 -0.35 10.80
N HIS A 356 9.68 -1.30 11.69
CA HIS A 356 9.78 -1.08 13.14
C HIS A 356 11.21 -0.69 13.55
N GLY A 357 11.33 0.47 14.22
CA GLY A 357 12.57 0.98 14.81
C GLY A 357 13.64 1.47 13.82
N ARG A 358 13.35 1.61 12.51
CA ARG A 358 14.35 2.07 11.54
C ARG A 358 13.76 2.70 10.27
N GLU A 359 14.52 3.60 9.65
CA GLU A 359 14.30 3.97 8.25
C GLU A 359 14.41 2.73 7.36
N SER A 360 13.58 2.65 6.32
CA SER A 360 13.54 1.49 5.44
C SER A 360 13.20 1.85 4.00
N CYS A 361 13.67 1.03 3.08
CA CYS A 361 13.20 0.98 1.70
C CYS A 361 12.32 -0.25 1.52
N PHE A 362 11.11 -0.05 1.02
CA PHE A 362 10.23 -1.11 0.55
C PHE A 362 10.52 -1.39 -0.92
N VAL A 363 11.10 -2.56 -1.19
CA VAL A 363 11.34 -3.08 -2.54
C VAL A 363 10.18 -3.99 -2.92
N GLU A 364 9.44 -3.60 -3.96
CA GLU A 364 8.18 -4.24 -4.35
C GLU A 364 8.31 -4.83 -5.76
N VAL A 365 8.05 -6.13 -5.91
CA VAL A 365 8.14 -6.84 -7.18
C VAL A 365 6.74 -7.11 -7.68
N VAL A 366 6.42 -6.56 -8.85
CA VAL A 366 5.06 -6.59 -9.40
C VAL A 366 5.03 -7.34 -10.73
N SER A 367 4.07 -8.27 -10.84
CA SER A 367 3.94 -9.17 -11.98
C SER A 367 2.49 -9.29 -12.43
N ALA A 368 2.27 -9.37 -13.74
CA ALA A 368 0.94 -9.43 -14.30
C ALA A 368 0.18 -10.66 -13.83
N HIS A 369 -1.14 -10.54 -13.69
CA HIS A 369 -1.97 -11.69 -13.38
C HIS A 369 -1.87 -12.76 -14.47
N GLY A 370 -1.77 -14.03 -14.07
CA GLY A 370 -1.61 -15.16 -14.99
C GLY A 370 -0.15 -15.45 -15.40
N THR A 371 0.83 -14.77 -14.80
CA THR A 371 2.26 -15.12 -14.93
C THR A 371 2.48 -16.58 -14.53
N PRO A 372 3.04 -17.44 -15.42
CA PRO A 372 3.29 -18.83 -15.12
C PRO A 372 4.18 -18.99 -13.88
N ARG A 373 3.79 -19.92 -12.99
CA ARG A 373 4.54 -20.26 -11.76
C ARG A 373 4.96 -19.06 -10.90
N VAL A 374 4.23 -17.95 -10.96
CA VAL A 374 4.59 -16.71 -10.25
C VAL A 374 4.80 -16.91 -8.75
N GLU A 375 4.02 -17.76 -8.09
CA GLU A 375 4.21 -18.09 -6.66
C GLU A 375 5.55 -18.77 -6.40
N HIS A 376 5.99 -19.68 -7.29
CA HIS A 376 7.31 -20.31 -7.19
C HIS A 376 8.43 -19.28 -7.37
N HIS A 377 8.32 -18.38 -8.35
CA HIS A 377 9.32 -17.34 -8.54
C HIS A 377 9.36 -16.33 -7.40
N PHE A 378 8.19 -15.94 -6.88
CA PHE A 378 8.10 -15.04 -5.75
C PHE A 378 8.70 -15.69 -4.49
N ALA A 379 8.47 -16.98 -4.26
CA ALA A 379 9.14 -17.71 -3.18
C ALA A 379 10.67 -17.69 -3.34
N ARG A 380 11.20 -17.91 -4.54
CA ARG A 380 12.65 -17.88 -4.81
C ARG A 380 13.25 -16.48 -4.61
N ILE A 381 12.57 -15.43 -5.08
CA ILE A 381 13.00 -14.05 -4.85
C ILE A 381 12.91 -13.72 -3.36
N ALA A 382 11.87 -14.18 -2.66
CA ALA A 382 11.71 -14.00 -1.22
C ALA A 382 12.87 -14.64 -0.44
N ASP A 383 13.26 -15.88 -0.78
CA ASP A 383 14.42 -16.54 -0.18
C ASP A 383 15.70 -15.70 -0.37
N GLU A 384 15.95 -15.23 -1.60
CA GLU A 384 17.09 -14.35 -1.90
C GLU A 384 17.02 -13.00 -1.16
N LEU A 385 15.84 -12.44 -0.91
CA LEU A 385 15.72 -11.18 -0.19
C LEU A 385 15.84 -11.37 1.33
N LEU A 386 15.35 -12.49 1.88
CA LEU A 386 15.40 -12.81 3.31
C LEU A 386 16.82 -13.09 3.81
N GLU A 387 17.74 -13.49 2.94
CA GLU A 387 19.17 -13.60 3.25
C GLU A 387 19.83 -12.24 3.55
N LEU A 388 19.20 -11.12 3.16
CA LEU A 388 19.75 -9.80 3.43
C LEU A 388 19.54 -9.40 4.90
N PRO A 389 20.58 -8.89 5.59
CA PRO A 389 20.46 -8.49 6.98
C PRO A 389 19.31 -7.51 7.22
N GLY A 390 18.43 -7.88 8.15
CA GLY A 390 17.30 -7.06 8.55
C GLY A 390 16.13 -7.05 7.56
N ALA A 391 16.13 -7.81 6.47
CA ALA A 391 14.98 -7.90 5.57
C ALA A 391 13.71 -8.38 6.30
N ARG A 392 12.58 -7.72 6.07
CA ARG A 392 11.28 -8.05 6.66
C ARG A 392 10.18 -7.99 5.60
N MET A 393 9.24 -8.92 5.61
CA MET A 393 8.11 -8.89 4.67
C MET A 393 7.12 -7.77 4.99
N HIS A 394 6.52 -7.18 3.95
CA HIS A 394 5.39 -6.28 4.09
C HIS A 394 4.08 -7.08 4.20
N TRP A 395 3.40 -7.04 5.35
CA TRP A 395 2.24 -7.89 5.64
C TRP A 395 1.07 -7.84 4.68
N GLY A 396 0.85 -6.70 4.02
CA GLY A 396 -0.24 -6.54 3.06
C GLY A 396 -0.01 -7.23 1.72
N LYS A 397 1.24 -7.60 1.42
CA LYS A 397 1.76 -8.05 0.12
C LYS A 397 2.38 -9.45 0.25
N HIS A 398 2.39 -10.22 -0.83
CA HIS A 398 2.95 -11.58 -0.85
C HIS A 398 3.39 -11.97 -2.25
#